data_AF-A0A9E3CIP3-F1
#
_entry.id   AF-A0A9E3CIP3-F1
#
_cell.length_a   1.000
_cell.length_b   1.000
_cell.length_c   1.000
_cell.angle_alpha   90.00
_cell.angle_beta   90.00
_cell.angle_gamma   90.00
#
_symmetry.space_group_name_H-M   'P 1'
#
loop_
_entity.id
_entity.type
_entity.pdbx_description
1 polymer ?
#
loop_
_entity_poly.entity_id
_entity_poly.type
_entity_poly.pdbx_seq_one_letter_code
_entity_poly.pdbx_strand_id
1 'polypeptide(L)'
;MRRPVLAALGVLVFAACLAGLTLGLLAVRRALPPAARSAAPLTAAQTTALRAAITLLRKRGLAGDASLAAALLQQGKWHAAGPDDPSLAQAEHAGGTPYAYTLADGKKIVAVVLAPRFFGEATPTARAALMVHEMGHVRAYLKTGRSDEYDGYRREYDTHAQLGLTARDGLPYWAMLDGVTQYVLPRAPAYKSRPDVKAFLAQSGER
;
A
#
# COMPACT_ATOMS: atom_id res chain seq x y z
N MET A 1 54.78 -71.71 6.96
CA MET A 1 53.82 -72.81 7.28
C MET A 1 52.42 -72.20 7.45
N ARG A 2 51.37 -72.97 7.13
CA ARG A 2 49.95 -72.87 7.57
C ARG A 2 49.29 -71.47 7.79
N ARG A 3 48.50 -71.09 6.78
CA ARG A 3 47.14 -70.46 6.78
C ARG A 3 46.16 -70.98 7.88
N PRO A 4 44.87 -70.53 7.96
CA PRO A 4 44.18 -69.28 7.57
C PRO A 4 43.34 -68.68 8.76
N VAL A 5 42.40 -67.71 8.63
CA VAL A 5 40.95 -67.76 8.21
C VAL A 5 40.47 -66.28 8.20
N LEU A 6 40.04 -65.66 7.09
CA LEU A 6 38.67 -65.59 6.50
C LEU A 6 37.61 -64.99 7.47
N ALA A 7 36.61 -64.17 7.10
CA ALA A 7 35.91 -63.86 5.84
C ALA A 7 35.56 -62.33 5.79
N ALA A 8 35.43 -61.60 4.66
CA ALA A 8 34.50 -61.72 3.49
C ALA A 8 33.02 -61.43 3.89
N LEU A 9 32.12 -60.74 3.16
CA LEU A 9 31.99 -60.13 1.80
C LEU A 9 31.12 -58.83 1.90
N GLY A 10 30.86 -57.99 0.89
CA GLY A 10 31.24 -57.88 -0.54
C GLY A 10 30.96 -56.44 -1.07
N VAL A 11 31.61 -55.89 -2.11
CA VAL A 11 31.37 -56.03 -3.59
C VAL A 11 29.87 -55.87 -3.95
N LEU A 12 29.37 -54.94 -4.80
CA LEU A 12 29.63 -54.52 -6.20
C LEU A 12 29.15 -53.05 -6.43
N VAL A 13 29.30 -52.32 -7.56
CA VAL A 13 30.39 -52.15 -8.60
C VAL A 13 29.96 -51.05 -9.62
N PHE A 14 30.86 -50.12 -10.01
CA PHE A 14 30.82 -49.24 -11.23
C PHE A 14 29.66 -48.21 -11.38
N ALA A 15 29.72 -47.13 -12.19
CA ALA A 15 30.81 -46.44 -12.91
C ALA A 15 30.43 -44.97 -13.23
N ALA A 16 31.36 -44.24 -13.84
CA ALA A 16 31.29 -42.81 -14.19
C ALA A 16 30.15 -42.40 -15.13
N CYS A 17 29.78 -41.11 -15.06
CA CYS A 17 29.68 -40.27 -16.25
C CYS A 17 29.82 -38.77 -15.90
N LEU A 18 30.70 -38.05 -16.60
CA LEU A 18 30.66 -36.59 -16.62
C LEU A 18 29.46 -36.14 -17.44
N ALA A 19 28.59 -35.33 -16.86
CA ALA A 19 27.70 -34.45 -17.61
C ALA A 19 27.58 -33.13 -16.83
N GLY A 20 27.99 -32.03 -17.45
CA GLY A 20 27.95 -30.74 -16.80
C GLY A 20 26.52 -30.24 -16.63
N LEU A 21 26.24 -29.61 -15.49
CA LEU A 21 25.15 -28.65 -15.42
C LEU A 21 25.64 -27.41 -14.70
N THR A 22 25.79 -26.33 -15.46
CA THR A 22 25.83 -24.97 -14.94
C THR A 22 24.60 -24.79 -14.04
N LEU A 23 24.79 -24.67 -12.72
CA LEU A 23 23.72 -24.20 -11.85
C LEU A 23 23.45 -22.74 -12.19
N GLY A 24 22.55 -22.54 -13.15
CA GLY A 24 22.04 -21.23 -13.48
C GLY A 24 21.42 -20.60 -12.25
N LEU A 25 21.59 -19.28 -12.12
CA LEU A 25 20.77 -18.49 -11.21
C LEU A 25 19.30 -18.65 -11.63
N LEU A 26 18.58 -19.59 -11.00
CA LEU A 26 17.14 -19.43 -10.82
C LEU A 26 16.96 -18.24 -9.88
N ALA A 27 16.99 -17.04 -10.47
CA ALA A 27 16.34 -15.89 -9.89
C ALA A 27 14.86 -16.27 -9.75
N VAL A 28 14.49 -16.72 -8.55
CA VAL A 28 13.09 -16.92 -8.17
C VAL A 28 12.43 -15.55 -8.27
N ARG A 29 11.85 -15.28 -9.44
CA ARG A 29 10.93 -14.18 -9.66
C ARG A 29 9.73 -14.48 -8.78
N ARG A 30 9.78 -14.03 -7.51
CA ARG A 30 8.57 -13.90 -6.69
C ARG A 30 7.55 -13.21 -7.57
N ALA A 31 6.48 -13.92 -7.88
CA ALA A 31 5.35 -13.34 -8.57
C ALA A 31 4.93 -12.09 -7.80
N LEU A 32 4.88 -10.95 -8.48
CA LEU A 32 4.14 -9.81 -7.98
C LEU A 32 2.74 -10.31 -7.56
N PRO A 33 2.22 -9.90 -6.38
CA PRO A 33 0.89 -10.31 -5.95
C PRO A 33 -0.14 -9.97 -7.04
N PRO A 34 -1.26 -10.72 -7.18
CA PRO A 34 -2.17 -10.57 -8.32
C PRO A 34 -2.60 -9.12 -8.61
N ALA A 35 -2.89 -8.31 -7.58
CA ALA A 35 -3.20 -6.89 -7.71
C ALA A 35 -2.06 -6.01 -8.29
N ALA A 36 -0.79 -6.41 -8.12
CA ALA A 36 0.34 -5.73 -8.77
C ALA A 36 0.54 -6.15 -10.24
N ARG A 37 -0.32 -7.03 -10.80
CA ARG A 37 -0.37 -7.34 -12.24
C ARG A 37 -1.47 -6.56 -12.98
N SER A 38 -2.53 -6.15 -12.29
CA SER A 38 -3.57 -5.22 -12.81
C SER A 38 -3.16 -3.75 -12.75
N ALA A 39 -2.13 -3.42 -11.95
CA ALA A 39 -1.60 -2.07 -11.79
C ALA A 39 -0.82 -1.56 -13.02
N ALA A 40 -1.41 -0.66 -13.80
CA ALA A 40 -0.81 -0.05 -14.98
C ALA A 40 0.08 1.17 -14.63
N PRO A 41 1.12 1.49 -15.42
CA PRO A 41 1.85 2.76 -15.30
C PRO A 41 0.91 3.97 -15.46
N LEU A 42 1.17 5.06 -14.73
CA LEU A 42 0.39 6.29 -14.88
C LEU A 42 0.57 6.92 -16.26
N THR A 43 -0.53 7.37 -16.86
CA THR A 43 -0.51 8.26 -18.03
C THR A 43 0.12 9.62 -17.68
N ALA A 44 0.49 10.41 -18.70
CA ALA A 44 1.00 11.77 -18.51
C ALA A 44 0.00 12.69 -17.78
N ALA A 45 -1.30 12.57 -18.05
CA ALA A 45 -2.34 13.33 -17.38
C ALA A 45 -2.46 12.94 -15.89
N GLN A 46 -2.50 11.64 -15.57
CA GLN A 46 -2.54 11.14 -14.20
C GLN A 46 -1.26 11.54 -13.41
N THR A 47 -0.10 11.43 -14.04
CA THR A 47 1.18 11.90 -13.50
C THR A 47 1.16 13.40 -13.20
N THR A 48 0.53 14.21 -14.06
CA THR A 48 0.38 15.66 -13.86
C THR A 48 -0.53 15.97 -12.67
N ALA A 49 -1.67 15.29 -12.55
CA ALA A 49 -2.57 15.40 -11.39
C ALA A 49 -1.86 15.03 -10.08
N LEU A 50 -1.05 13.96 -10.09
CA LEU A 50 -0.27 13.53 -8.92
C LEU A 50 0.80 14.57 -8.54
N ARG A 51 1.53 15.12 -9.52
CA ARG A 51 2.50 16.21 -9.30
C ARG A 51 1.84 17.47 -8.76
N ALA A 52 0.61 17.77 -9.15
CA ALA A 52 -0.17 18.87 -8.60
C ALA A 52 -0.52 18.64 -7.13
N ALA A 53 -0.98 17.44 -6.76
CA ALA A 53 -1.25 17.06 -5.36
C ALA A 53 0.02 17.09 -4.49
N ILE A 54 1.16 16.56 -4.98
CA ILE A 54 2.48 16.68 -4.31
C ILE A 54 2.88 18.15 -4.12
N THR A 55 2.60 19.00 -5.10
CA THR A 55 2.89 20.45 -5.00
C THR A 55 1.97 21.13 -3.99
N LEU A 56 0.70 20.73 -3.90
CA LEU A 56 -0.23 21.20 -2.86
C LEU A 56 0.27 20.80 -1.46
N LEU A 57 0.72 19.55 -1.26
CA LEU A 57 1.30 19.10 0.00
C LEU A 57 2.46 19.99 0.44
N ARG A 58 3.41 20.32 -0.45
CA ARG A 58 4.51 21.27 -0.12
C ARG A 58 3.98 22.66 0.23
N LYS A 59 3.07 23.22 -0.59
CA LYS A 59 2.48 24.55 -0.36
C LYS A 59 1.72 24.66 0.96
N ARG A 60 1.16 23.55 1.45
CA ARG A 60 0.49 23.46 2.75
C ARG A 60 1.43 23.17 3.92
N GLY A 61 2.74 23.04 3.70
CA GLY A 61 3.73 22.76 4.74
C GLY A 61 3.92 21.27 5.09
N LEU A 62 3.32 20.36 4.32
CA LEU A 62 3.45 18.90 4.48
C LEU A 62 4.64 18.36 3.69
N ALA A 63 5.81 18.97 3.90
CA ALA A 63 7.03 18.69 3.14
C ALA A 63 7.49 17.21 3.25
N GLY A 64 7.31 16.57 4.42
CA GLY A 64 7.66 15.16 4.61
C GLY A 64 6.83 14.22 3.74
N ASP A 65 5.49 14.35 3.78
CA ASP A 65 4.57 13.55 2.95
C ASP A 65 4.79 13.82 1.46
N ALA A 66 4.99 15.09 1.08
CA ALA A 66 5.29 15.49 -0.30
C ALA A 66 6.61 14.87 -0.83
N SER A 67 7.64 14.82 0.01
CA SER A 67 8.94 14.22 -0.34
C SER A 67 8.84 12.71 -0.49
N LEU A 68 8.13 12.03 0.42
CA LEU A 68 7.91 10.58 0.32
C LEU A 68 7.10 10.22 -0.94
N ALA A 69 6.00 10.92 -1.20
CA ALA A 69 5.19 10.72 -2.40
C ALA A 69 5.98 11.00 -3.69
N ALA A 70 6.81 12.06 -3.71
CA ALA A 70 7.68 12.36 -4.84
C ALA A 70 8.76 11.30 -5.07
N ALA A 71 9.34 10.74 -4.01
CA ALA A 71 10.32 9.66 -4.11
C ALA A 71 9.70 8.38 -4.70
N LEU A 72 8.49 8.01 -4.27
CA LEU A 72 7.73 6.90 -4.86
C LEU A 72 7.40 7.15 -6.34
N LEU A 73 7.12 8.40 -6.74
CA LEU A 73 6.88 8.76 -8.15
C LEU A 73 8.16 8.68 -8.99
N GLN A 74 9.29 9.11 -8.46
CA GLN A 74 10.60 8.94 -9.10
C GLN A 74 11.00 7.47 -9.23
N GLN A 75 10.61 6.63 -8.26
CA GLN A 75 10.83 5.17 -8.30
C GLN A 75 9.83 4.43 -9.21
N GLY A 76 8.90 5.12 -9.87
CA GLY A 76 7.87 4.50 -10.72
C GLY A 76 6.87 3.61 -9.97
N LYS A 77 6.65 3.86 -8.67
CA LYS A 77 5.79 3.03 -7.79
C LYS A 77 4.36 3.51 -7.66
N TRP A 78 3.98 4.61 -8.30
CA TRP A 78 2.57 4.98 -8.41
C TRP A 78 2.00 4.38 -9.69
N HIS A 79 0.86 3.73 -9.57
CA HIS A 79 0.16 3.04 -10.66
C HIS A 79 -1.30 3.47 -10.71
N ALA A 80 -1.92 3.31 -11.86
CA ALA A 80 -3.38 3.32 -11.98
C ALA A 80 -3.89 1.88 -11.85
N ALA A 81 -5.00 1.68 -11.16
CA ALA A 81 -5.71 0.40 -11.23
C ALA A 81 -6.22 0.16 -12.66
N GLY A 82 -6.08 -1.07 -13.15
CA GLY A 82 -6.74 -1.53 -14.37
C GLY A 82 -8.25 -1.76 -14.14
N PRO A 83 -9.03 -2.01 -15.21
CA PRO A 83 -10.45 -2.35 -15.09
C PRO A 83 -10.66 -3.68 -14.35
N ASP A 84 -9.77 -4.66 -14.57
CA ASP A 84 -9.84 -6.00 -13.96
C ASP A 84 -9.06 -6.09 -12.63
N ASP A 85 -8.97 -4.98 -11.88
CA ASP A 85 -8.23 -4.96 -10.63
C ASP A 85 -8.98 -5.71 -9.52
N PRO A 86 -8.45 -6.84 -9.02
CA PRO A 86 -9.20 -7.70 -8.11
C PRO A 86 -9.42 -7.05 -6.74
N SER A 87 -8.56 -6.11 -6.33
CA SER A 87 -8.72 -5.36 -5.09
C SER A 87 -9.83 -4.33 -5.19
N LEU A 88 -10.05 -3.73 -6.36
CA LEU A 88 -11.22 -2.86 -6.58
C LEU A 88 -12.51 -3.66 -6.75
N ALA A 89 -12.51 -4.73 -7.57
CA ALA A 89 -13.71 -5.53 -7.82
C ALA A 89 -14.26 -6.16 -6.52
N GLN A 90 -13.41 -6.68 -5.65
CA GLN A 90 -13.85 -7.21 -4.35
C GLN A 90 -14.42 -6.10 -3.44
N ALA A 91 -13.82 -4.91 -3.45
CA ALA A 91 -14.28 -3.79 -2.64
C ALA A 91 -15.61 -3.19 -3.16
N GLU A 92 -15.82 -3.18 -4.48
CA GLU A 92 -17.10 -2.84 -5.12
C GLU A 92 -18.22 -3.80 -4.70
N HIS A 93 -17.97 -5.11 -4.70
CA HIS A 93 -18.93 -6.10 -4.20
C HIS A 93 -19.24 -5.94 -2.70
N ALA A 94 -18.29 -5.42 -1.91
CA ALA A 94 -18.50 -5.07 -0.50
C ALA A 94 -19.16 -3.69 -0.30
N GLY A 95 -19.47 -2.95 -1.38
CA GLY A 95 -20.09 -1.63 -1.34
C GLY A 95 -19.14 -0.46 -1.04
N GLY A 96 -17.83 -0.65 -1.11
CA GLY A 96 -16.83 0.32 -0.66
C GLY A 96 -15.58 0.41 -1.53
N THR A 97 -15.69 0.86 -2.78
CA THR A 97 -14.53 1.06 -3.68
C THR A 97 -13.55 2.10 -3.11
N PRO A 98 -12.30 1.73 -2.79
CA PRO A 98 -11.33 2.68 -2.28
C PRO A 98 -10.87 3.65 -3.37
N TYR A 99 -10.36 4.81 -2.98
CA TYR A 99 -9.73 5.75 -3.92
C TYR A 99 -8.29 5.34 -4.28
N ALA A 100 -7.58 4.72 -3.35
CA ALA A 100 -6.22 4.25 -3.53
C ALA A 100 -5.97 3.02 -2.62
N TYR A 101 -4.85 2.33 -2.82
CA TYR A 101 -4.35 1.32 -1.89
C TYR A 101 -2.84 1.10 -2.03
N THR A 102 -2.17 0.68 -0.95
CA THR A 102 -0.71 0.44 -0.91
C THR A 102 -0.37 -1.05 -0.84
N LEU A 103 0.45 -1.53 -1.78
CA LEU A 103 1.00 -2.88 -1.84
C LEU A 103 2.47 -2.93 -1.40
N ALA A 104 2.84 -3.93 -0.61
CA ALA A 104 4.22 -4.20 -0.21
C ALA A 104 4.54 -5.70 -0.10
N ASP A 105 5.82 -6.05 -0.24
CA ASP A 105 6.39 -7.35 0.15
C ASP A 105 7.19 -7.14 1.44
N GLY A 106 6.54 -7.39 2.58
CA GLY A 106 7.06 -7.05 3.91
C GLY A 106 7.41 -5.56 4.01
N LYS A 107 8.69 -5.25 4.22
CA LYS A 107 9.19 -3.86 4.33
C LYS A 107 9.48 -3.19 2.98
N LYS A 108 9.22 -3.85 1.84
CA LYS A 108 9.48 -3.31 0.51
C LYS A 108 8.17 -2.85 -0.14
N ILE A 109 7.96 -1.54 -0.25
CA ILE A 109 6.85 -0.97 -1.04
C ILE A 109 6.98 -1.42 -2.49
N VAL A 110 5.93 -2.09 -2.99
CA VAL A 110 5.80 -2.59 -4.35
C VAL A 110 5.14 -1.52 -5.21
N ALA A 111 3.94 -1.07 -4.82
CA ALA A 111 3.14 -0.10 -5.55
C ALA A 111 2.23 0.68 -4.60
N VAL A 112 1.86 1.90 -4.98
CA VAL A 112 0.66 2.60 -4.52
C VAL A 112 -0.24 2.75 -5.73
N VAL A 113 -1.42 2.14 -5.67
CA VAL A 113 -2.33 2.01 -6.81
C VAL A 113 -3.50 2.99 -6.62
N LEU A 114 -3.83 3.72 -7.68
CA LEU A 114 -4.84 4.76 -7.69
C LEU A 114 -6.04 4.31 -8.50
N ALA A 115 -7.22 4.23 -7.87
CA ALA A 115 -8.46 3.84 -8.52
C ALA A 115 -8.93 4.91 -9.52
N PRO A 116 -9.76 4.58 -10.53
CA PRO A 116 -10.28 5.55 -11.49
C PRO A 116 -10.91 6.79 -10.82
N ARG A 117 -11.64 6.57 -9.71
CA ARG A 117 -12.28 7.63 -8.92
C ARG A 117 -11.31 8.64 -8.28
N PHE A 118 -10.06 8.27 -8.00
CA PHE A 118 -9.03 9.23 -7.57
C PHE A 118 -8.78 10.30 -8.64
N PHE A 119 -8.88 9.92 -9.91
CA PHE A 119 -8.72 10.88 -11.01
C PHE A 119 -10.06 11.53 -11.40
N GLY A 120 -11.16 10.77 -11.44
CA GLY A 120 -12.46 11.27 -11.90
C GLY A 120 -13.24 12.12 -10.90
N GLU A 121 -13.24 11.75 -9.61
CA GLU A 121 -14.14 12.35 -8.59
C GLU A 121 -13.41 13.25 -7.60
N ALA A 122 -12.23 12.83 -7.12
CA ALA A 122 -11.57 13.51 -6.01
C ALA A 122 -11.11 14.93 -6.38
N THR A 123 -11.44 15.91 -5.54
CA THR A 123 -10.92 17.29 -5.67
C THR A 123 -9.39 17.32 -5.58
N PRO A 124 -8.71 18.40 -6.02
CA PRO A 124 -7.26 18.53 -5.82
C PRO A 124 -6.82 18.41 -4.34
N THR A 125 -7.66 18.88 -3.40
CA THR A 125 -7.42 18.76 -1.95
C THR A 125 -7.64 17.32 -1.48
N ALA A 126 -8.73 16.67 -1.89
CA ALA A 126 -9.01 15.28 -1.58
C ALA A 126 -7.91 14.34 -2.08
N ARG A 127 -7.43 14.52 -3.32
CA ARG A 127 -6.29 13.76 -3.84
C ARG A 127 -5.05 13.90 -2.95
N ALA A 128 -4.78 15.10 -2.42
CA ALA A 128 -3.65 15.31 -1.51
C ALA A 128 -3.86 14.64 -0.14
N ALA A 129 -5.09 14.65 0.41
CA ALA A 129 -5.43 13.96 1.66
C ALA A 129 -5.30 12.43 1.53
N LEU A 130 -5.91 11.87 0.47
CA LEU A 130 -5.81 10.45 0.13
C LEU A 130 -4.35 10.02 -0.10
N MET A 131 -3.50 10.88 -0.68
CA MET A 131 -2.07 10.59 -0.76
C MET A 131 -1.40 10.56 0.63
N VAL A 132 -1.77 11.46 1.56
CA VAL A 132 -1.25 11.43 2.94
C VAL A 132 -1.66 10.15 3.67
N HIS A 133 -2.89 9.69 3.43
CA HIS A 133 -3.40 8.40 3.91
C HIS A 133 -2.50 7.25 3.45
N GLU A 134 -2.29 7.10 2.14
CA GLU A 134 -1.39 6.07 1.58
C GLU A 134 0.04 6.18 2.10
N MET A 135 0.54 7.41 2.33
CA MET A 135 1.86 7.59 2.96
C MET A 135 1.89 7.08 4.41
N GLY A 136 0.75 7.01 5.09
CA GLY A 136 0.57 6.34 6.38
C GLY A 136 0.85 4.85 6.29
N HIS A 137 0.16 4.15 5.38
CA HIS A 137 0.44 2.73 5.10
C HIS A 137 1.90 2.50 4.69
N VAL A 138 2.46 3.34 3.80
CA VAL A 138 3.87 3.25 3.40
C VAL A 138 4.81 3.31 4.61
N ARG A 139 4.58 4.24 5.56
CA ARG A 139 5.37 4.30 6.80
C ARG A 139 5.17 3.07 7.68
N ALA A 140 3.93 2.58 7.82
CA ALA A 140 3.61 1.37 8.58
C ALA A 140 4.35 0.15 8.00
N TYR A 141 4.31 -0.05 6.68
CA TYR A 141 5.04 -1.12 5.98
C TYR A 141 6.56 -1.00 6.16
N LEU A 142 7.15 0.19 5.96
CA LEU A 142 8.61 0.38 6.15
C LEU A 142 9.05 0.07 7.60
N LYS A 143 8.22 0.45 8.59
CA LYS A 143 8.49 0.25 10.02
C LYS A 143 8.29 -1.20 10.46
N THR A 144 7.15 -1.81 10.14
CA THR A 144 6.69 -3.09 10.71
C THR A 144 6.71 -4.26 9.73
N GLY A 145 6.66 -3.99 8.43
CA GLY A 145 6.44 -4.98 7.37
C GLY A 145 4.95 -5.30 7.12
N ARG A 146 4.02 -4.54 7.70
CA ARG A 146 2.56 -4.67 7.55
C ARG A 146 1.90 -3.29 7.39
N SER A 147 0.73 -3.25 6.76
CA SER A 147 -0.12 -2.04 6.78
C SER A 147 -0.69 -1.80 8.17
N ASP A 148 -1.13 -0.58 8.42
CA ASP A 148 -1.93 -0.20 9.59
C ASP A 148 -2.87 0.95 9.19
N GLU A 149 -4.18 0.70 9.21
CA GLU A 149 -5.22 1.69 8.93
C GLU A 149 -5.17 2.87 9.90
N TYR A 150 -4.76 2.61 11.15
CA TYR A 150 -4.55 3.66 12.15
C TYR A 150 -3.52 4.69 11.69
N ASP A 151 -2.38 4.26 11.13
CA ASP A 151 -1.31 5.18 10.69
C ASP A 151 -1.71 5.96 9.42
N GLY A 152 -2.63 5.41 8.60
CA GLY A 152 -3.27 6.08 7.46
C GLY A 152 -4.24 7.17 7.92
N TYR A 153 -5.39 6.76 8.46
CA TYR A 153 -6.47 7.67 8.87
C TYR A 153 -6.04 8.70 9.91
N ARG A 154 -5.17 8.33 10.87
CA ARG A 154 -4.67 9.30 11.84
C ARG A 154 -3.86 10.41 11.17
N ARG A 155 -2.96 10.08 10.23
CA ARG A 155 -2.15 11.12 9.57
C ARG A 155 -3.01 11.99 8.67
N GLU A 156 -3.91 11.39 7.91
CA GLU A 156 -4.87 12.11 7.07
C GLU A 156 -5.65 13.12 7.93
N TYR A 157 -6.26 12.64 9.01
CA TYR A 157 -6.97 13.49 9.97
C TYR A 157 -6.09 14.56 10.62
N ASP A 158 -4.91 14.21 11.13
CA ASP A 158 -3.99 15.16 11.80
C ASP A 158 -3.50 16.28 10.85
N THR A 159 -3.72 16.15 9.53
CA THR A 159 -3.30 17.11 8.51
C THR A 159 -4.45 17.69 7.68
N HIS A 160 -5.69 17.23 7.85
CA HIS A 160 -6.82 17.60 6.99
C HIS A 160 -7.09 19.12 6.99
N ALA A 161 -7.08 19.75 8.18
CA ALA A 161 -7.29 21.19 8.33
C ALA A 161 -6.14 22.01 7.72
N GLN A 162 -4.90 21.51 7.81
CA GLN A 162 -3.72 22.11 7.18
C GLN A 162 -3.77 22.02 5.66
N LEU A 163 -4.33 20.93 5.11
CA LEU A 163 -4.63 20.79 3.67
C LEU A 163 -5.77 21.71 3.22
N GLY A 164 -6.72 22.00 4.11
CA GLY A 164 -7.99 22.63 3.81
C GLY A 164 -9.03 21.65 3.29
N LEU A 165 -8.92 20.35 3.64
CA LEU A 165 -9.92 19.34 3.36
C LEU A 165 -11.16 19.60 4.23
N THR A 166 -12.35 19.57 3.63
CA THR A 166 -13.62 19.85 4.33
C THR A 166 -14.74 18.96 3.78
N ALA A 167 -15.93 19.02 4.40
CA ALA A 167 -17.13 18.38 3.88
C ALA A 167 -17.47 18.73 2.41
N ARG A 168 -16.97 19.85 1.87
CA ARG A 168 -17.13 20.23 0.45
C ARG A 168 -16.30 19.37 -0.51
N ASP A 169 -15.28 18.68 -0.01
CA ASP A 169 -14.47 17.74 -0.78
C ASP A 169 -15.15 16.37 -0.94
N GLY A 170 -16.35 16.20 -0.36
CA GLY A 170 -17.23 15.05 -0.60
C GLY A 170 -16.79 13.80 0.15
N LEU A 171 -16.99 12.64 -0.48
CA LEU A 171 -16.78 11.33 0.14
C LEU A 171 -15.41 11.15 0.82
N PRO A 172 -14.26 11.60 0.27
CA PRO A 172 -12.97 11.49 0.95
C PRO A 172 -12.93 12.11 2.36
N TYR A 173 -13.58 13.25 2.59
CA TYR A 173 -13.66 13.86 3.93
C TYR A 173 -14.49 13.01 4.90
N TRP A 174 -15.61 12.45 4.43
CA TRP A 174 -16.47 11.62 5.26
C TRP A 174 -15.88 10.22 5.53
N ALA A 175 -15.21 9.63 4.53
CA ALA A 175 -14.47 8.39 4.66
C ALA A 175 -13.26 8.52 5.61
N MET A 176 -12.60 9.68 5.63
CA MET A 176 -11.58 10.00 6.65
C MET A 176 -12.17 9.99 8.06
N LEU A 177 -13.36 10.57 8.27
CA LEU A 177 -14.01 10.60 9.58
C LEU A 177 -14.49 9.21 10.01
N ASP A 178 -15.07 8.42 9.09
CA ASP A 178 -15.46 7.03 9.30
C ASP A 178 -14.24 6.13 9.65
N GLY A 179 -13.14 6.25 8.90
CA GLY A 179 -11.90 5.55 9.25
C GLY A 179 -11.27 6.02 10.56
N VAL A 180 -11.48 7.27 10.97
CA VAL A 180 -11.12 7.74 12.31
C VAL A 180 -11.99 7.09 13.39
N THR A 181 -13.30 6.92 13.19
CA THR A 181 -14.13 6.22 14.18
C THR A 181 -13.79 4.74 14.27
N GLN A 182 -13.58 4.06 13.15
CA GLN A 182 -13.31 2.63 13.09
C GLN A 182 -11.88 2.25 13.54
N TYR A 183 -10.86 2.98 13.09
CA TYR A 183 -9.45 2.56 13.27
C TYR A 183 -8.66 3.42 14.25
N VAL A 184 -8.99 4.71 14.38
CA VAL A 184 -8.22 5.65 15.23
C VAL A 184 -8.80 5.71 16.66
N LEU A 185 -10.11 5.86 16.84
CA LEU A 185 -10.74 5.96 18.16
C LEU A 185 -10.41 4.78 19.11
N PRO A 186 -10.42 3.50 18.70
CA PRO A 186 -10.14 2.39 19.61
C PRO A 186 -8.72 2.42 20.20
N ARG A 187 -7.78 3.09 19.51
CA ARG A 187 -6.36 3.21 19.89
C ARG A 187 -5.97 4.60 20.40
N ALA A 188 -6.78 5.62 20.12
CA ALA A 188 -6.58 7.00 20.56
C ALA A 188 -7.93 7.68 20.92
N PRO A 189 -8.57 7.31 22.06
CA PRO A 189 -9.93 7.77 22.39
C PRO A 189 -10.09 9.29 22.49
N ALA A 190 -9.01 10.04 22.72
CA ALA A 190 -8.98 11.50 22.74
C ALA A 190 -9.43 12.16 21.41
N TYR A 191 -9.48 11.42 20.30
CA TYR A 191 -10.04 11.94 19.04
C TYR A 191 -11.57 12.12 19.12
N LYS A 192 -12.27 11.42 20.04
CA LYS A 192 -13.73 11.53 20.24
C LYS A 192 -14.19 12.93 20.66
N SER A 193 -13.31 13.73 21.27
CA SER A 193 -13.60 15.12 21.67
C SER A 193 -13.27 16.16 20.59
N ARG A 194 -12.76 15.77 19.42
CA ARG A 194 -12.51 16.71 18.32
C ARG A 194 -13.86 17.17 17.71
N PRO A 195 -14.02 18.45 17.31
CA PRO A 195 -15.34 18.98 16.96
C PRO A 195 -16.04 18.27 15.78
N ASP A 196 -15.27 17.95 14.75
CA ASP A 196 -15.67 17.22 13.54
C ASP A 196 -15.99 15.75 13.81
N VAL A 197 -15.11 15.02 14.50
CA VAL A 197 -15.34 13.62 14.89
C VAL A 197 -16.56 13.50 15.81
N LYS A 198 -16.70 14.42 16.79
CA LYS A 198 -17.86 14.49 17.67
C LYS A 198 -19.15 14.77 16.90
N ALA A 199 -19.11 15.69 15.93
CA ALA A 199 -20.27 16.00 15.09
C ALA A 199 -20.65 14.82 14.19
N PHE A 200 -19.67 14.09 13.65
CA PHE A 200 -19.88 12.89 12.84
C PHE A 200 -20.51 11.75 13.64
N LEU A 201 -19.98 11.40 14.82
CA LEU A 201 -20.56 10.39 15.72
C LEU A 201 -22.02 10.72 16.11
N ALA A 202 -22.31 12.00 16.37
CA ALA A 202 -23.67 12.46 16.67
C ALA A 202 -24.64 12.32 15.48
N GLN A 203 -24.14 12.23 14.24
CA GLN A 203 -24.92 12.04 13.01
C GLN A 203 -25.00 10.57 12.58
N SER A 204 -23.94 9.78 12.77
CA SER A 204 -23.92 8.35 12.44
C SER A 204 -24.72 7.48 13.41
N GLY A 205 -24.97 7.97 14.64
CA GLY A 205 -25.64 7.22 15.69
C GLY A 205 -24.72 6.30 16.49
N GLU A 206 -23.43 6.26 16.17
CA GLU A 206 -22.40 5.55 16.91
C GLU A 206 -22.13 6.25 18.26
N ARG A 207 -22.42 5.56 19.37
CA ARG A 207 -22.29 6.11 20.74
C ARG A 207 -21.05 5.61 21.48
#